data_AF-A0A3M8HB85-F1
#
_entry.id   AF-A0A3M8HB85-F1
#
_cell.length_a   1.000
_cell.length_b   1.000
_cell.length_c   1.000
_cell.angle_alpha   90.00
_cell.angle_beta   90.00
_cell.angle_gamma   90.00
#
_symmetry.space_group_name_H-M   'P 1'
#
loop_
_entity.id
_entity.type
_entity.pdbx_description
1 polymer ?
#
loop_
_entity_poly.entity_id
_entity_poly.type
_entity_poly.pdbx_seq_one_letter_code
_entity_poly.pdbx_strand_id
1 'polypeptide(L)'
;MDLVKKYTKILKEKFQEPEFQNDIDNIFIYYYKKCTMNLENNERNSWIFDDLDRMFNLMFLQGYLVMNETMKENEDLLETPKEPITYEEVIQEMPNIIRTLFKEHPEVLNVKICNEFAIDVLTAMDQDLYEVITNSFNEIAYYGGCYAYIHKYEENIIREHKNELTSFEGLHFLTPQVYMYQKPNDESLTYELYGWAGSILNNQWLGRVQFNPFKKDGDSLLAEIMLSDLIAAAEKNEIISLIMNILKNTTKVADNEKTIFINHFNVSTTNTYVIENVAVQAK
;
A
#
# COMPACT_ATOMS: atom_id res chain seq x y z
N MET A 1 11.93 -22.31 23.93
CA MET A 1 12.97 -21.27 23.86
C MET A 1 13.53 -21.07 22.45
N ASP A 2 12.92 -21.55 21.35
CA ASP A 2 13.61 -21.47 20.03
C ASP A 2 12.77 -21.02 18.82
N LEU A 3 11.49 -20.68 18.96
CA LEU A 3 10.69 -20.17 17.84
C LEU A 3 11.08 -18.74 17.45
N VAL A 4 11.04 -17.81 18.41
CA VAL A 4 11.48 -16.42 18.20
C VAL A 4 12.93 -16.40 17.72
N LYS A 5 13.83 -17.16 18.35
CA LYS A 5 15.24 -17.23 17.92
C LYS A 5 15.40 -17.78 16.50
N LYS A 6 14.67 -18.84 16.14
CA LYS A 6 14.69 -19.42 14.78
C LYS A 6 14.24 -18.40 13.74
N TYR A 7 13.09 -17.77 13.93
CA TYR A 7 12.53 -16.84 12.95
C TYR A 7 13.27 -15.51 12.91
N THR A 8 13.78 -15.00 14.04
CA THR A 8 14.70 -13.86 14.03
C THR A 8 15.98 -14.20 13.26
N LYS A 9 16.48 -15.44 13.34
CA LYS A 9 17.65 -15.86 12.54
C LYS A 9 17.32 -15.91 11.05
N ILE A 10 16.19 -16.52 10.67
CA ILE A 10 15.71 -16.56 9.28
C ILE A 10 15.55 -15.14 8.73
N LEU A 11 14.86 -14.26 9.45
CA LEU A 11 14.69 -12.88 9.02
C LEU A 11 16.02 -12.14 8.91
N LYS A 12 16.96 -12.33 9.86
CA LYS A 12 18.31 -11.75 9.75
C LYS A 12 19.04 -12.22 8.49
N GLU A 13 18.91 -13.48 8.12
CA GLU A 13 19.48 -14.03 6.88
C GLU A 13 18.79 -13.42 5.65
N LYS A 14 17.45 -13.33 5.65
CA LYS A 14 16.67 -12.69 4.58
C LYS A 14 16.95 -11.19 4.43
N PHE A 15 17.18 -10.46 5.51
CA PHE A 15 17.61 -9.05 5.46
C PHE A 15 19.02 -8.85 4.87
N GLN A 16 19.81 -9.92 4.67
CA GLN A 16 21.04 -9.83 3.88
C GLN A 16 20.78 -9.93 2.36
N GLU A 17 19.57 -10.34 1.94
CA GLU A 17 19.18 -10.38 0.54
C GLU A 17 18.80 -8.96 0.08
N PRO A 18 19.51 -8.35 -0.90
CA PRO A 18 19.29 -6.96 -1.28
C PRO A 18 17.86 -6.66 -1.73
N GLU A 19 17.21 -7.60 -2.41
CA GLU A 19 15.83 -7.46 -2.88
C GLU A 19 14.84 -7.42 -1.71
N PHE A 20 14.96 -8.37 -0.77
CA PHE A 20 14.12 -8.40 0.43
C PHE A 20 14.31 -7.13 1.27
N GLN A 21 15.56 -6.73 1.50
CA GLN A 21 15.87 -5.50 2.25
C GLN A 21 15.26 -4.27 1.56
N ASN A 22 15.42 -4.13 0.24
CA ASN A 22 14.86 -3.03 -0.52
C ASN A 22 13.33 -2.98 -0.43
N ASP A 23 12.65 -4.13 -0.52
CA ASP A 23 11.19 -4.16 -0.42
C ASP A 23 10.72 -3.70 0.97
N ILE A 24 11.36 -4.17 2.04
CA ILE A 24 11.03 -3.76 3.42
C ILE A 24 11.38 -2.30 3.68
N ASP A 25 12.52 -1.83 3.21
CA ASP A 25 12.93 -0.42 3.35
C ASP A 25 11.94 0.50 2.65
N ASN A 26 11.45 0.14 1.46
CA ASN A 26 10.43 0.92 0.76
C ASN A 26 9.12 0.99 1.56
N ILE A 27 8.67 -0.13 2.14
CA ILE A 27 7.49 -0.18 3.01
C ILE A 27 7.71 0.70 4.25
N PHE A 28 8.88 0.60 4.90
CA PHE A 28 9.17 1.35 6.13
C PHE A 28 9.33 2.84 5.87
N ILE A 29 10.09 3.24 4.85
CA ILE A 29 10.24 4.64 4.43
C ILE A 29 8.88 5.27 4.17
N TYR A 30 8.00 4.52 3.52
CA TYR A 30 6.67 4.96 3.22
C TYR A 30 5.80 5.17 4.49
N TYR A 31 5.73 4.19 5.40
CA TYR A 31 4.98 4.35 6.65
C TYR A 31 5.61 5.37 7.59
N TYR A 32 6.93 5.53 7.53
CA TYR A 32 7.66 6.55 8.27
C TYR A 32 7.21 7.94 7.82
N LYS A 33 7.20 8.19 6.50
CA LYS A 33 6.66 9.44 5.93
C LYS A 33 5.20 9.65 6.33
N LYS A 34 4.36 8.60 6.30
CA LYS A 34 2.95 8.67 6.71
C LYS A 34 2.80 9.15 8.16
N CYS A 35 3.57 8.56 9.08
CA CYS A 35 3.51 8.91 10.51
C CYS A 35 4.11 10.28 10.81
N THR A 36 4.98 10.81 9.93
CA THR A 36 5.75 12.03 10.20
C THR A 36 5.34 13.22 9.35
N MET A 37 4.41 13.06 8.39
CA MET A 37 4.05 14.09 7.40
C MET A 37 3.64 15.43 8.01
N ASN A 38 2.97 15.40 9.18
CA ASN A 38 2.47 16.59 9.87
C ASN A 38 3.29 16.95 11.12
N LEU A 39 4.43 16.28 11.33
CA LEU A 39 5.30 16.52 12.48
C LEU A 39 6.39 17.52 12.10
N GLU A 40 6.49 18.61 12.86
CA GLU A 40 7.66 19.47 12.81
C GLU A 40 8.87 18.71 13.35
N ASN A 41 10.00 18.73 12.64
CA ASN A 41 11.23 18.12 13.11
C ASN A 41 11.89 19.02 14.18
N ASN A 42 11.46 18.85 15.43
CA ASN A 42 11.93 19.60 16.59
C ASN A 42 12.15 18.65 17.79
N GLU A 43 12.80 19.14 18.86
CA GLU A 43 13.10 18.33 20.07
C GLU A 43 11.87 17.69 20.73
N ARG A 44 10.67 18.27 20.55
CA ARG A 44 9.44 17.72 21.11
C ARG A 44 9.00 16.44 20.39
N ASN A 45 9.31 16.33 19.10
CA ASN A 45 8.86 15.25 18.25
C ASN A 45 9.95 14.22 17.94
N SER A 46 11.22 14.50 18.26
CA SER A 46 12.37 13.66 17.90
C SER A 46 12.22 12.21 18.35
N TRP A 47 11.65 11.98 19.53
CA TRP A 47 11.42 10.63 20.05
C TRP A 47 10.48 9.78 19.17
N ILE A 48 9.52 10.40 18.47
CA ILE A 48 8.64 9.69 17.52
C ILE A 48 9.48 9.17 16.34
N PHE A 49 10.35 10.02 15.79
CA PHE A 49 11.25 9.65 14.70
C PHE A 49 12.23 8.54 15.14
N ASP A 50 12.78 8.63 16.34
CA ASP A 50 13.76 7.67 16.87
C ASP A 50 13.15 6.28 17.12
N ASP A 51 11.90 6.21 17.59
CA ASP A 51 11.27 4.96 17.99
C ASP A 51 10.46 4.29 16.85
N LEU A 52 9.99 5.04 15.84
CA LEU A 52 9.14 4.50 14.76
C LEU A 52 9.79 3.32 14.03
N ASP A 53 11.06 3.44 13.63
CA ASP A 53 11.78 2.37 12.92
C ASP A 53 11.82 1.08 13.75
N ARG A 54 12.07 1.21 15.06
CA ARG A 54 12.06 0.06 15.96
C ARG A 54 10.67 -0.56 16.03
N MET A 55 9.61 0.24 16.10
CA MET A 55 8.25 -0.28 16.16
C MET A 55 7.86 -1.00 14.87
N PHE A 56 8.21 -0.46 13.71
CA PHE A 56 7.97 -1.09 12.41
C PHE A 56 8.64 -2.45 12.30
N ASN A 57 9.92 -2.55 12.71
CA ASN A 57 10.63 -3.82 12.76
C ASN A 57 9.95 -4.85 13.67
N LEU A 58 9.47 -4.42 14.85
CA LEU A 58 8.80 -5.31 15.80
C LEU A 58 7.45 -5.79 15.26
N MET A 59 6.66 -4.91 14.64
CA MET A 59 5.36 -5.26 14.06
C MET A 59 5.52 -6.19 12.86
N PHE A 60 6.50 -5.92 12.00
CA PHE A 60 6.82 -6.79 10.86
C PHE A 60 7.19 -8.19 11.34
N LEU A 61 8.09 -8.28 12.33
CA LEU A 61 8.47 -9.54 12.97
C LEU A 61 7.25 -10.25 13.58
N GLN A 62 6.38 -9.53 14.28
CA GLN A 62 5.19 -10.10 14.90
C GLN A 62 4.27 -10.74 13.85
N GLY A 63 3.96 -10.01 12.79
CA GLY A 63 3.14 -10.53 11.69
C GLY A 63 3.74 -11.76 11.02
N TYR A 64 5.06 -11.72 10.77
CA TYR A 64 5.80 -12.84 10.20
C TYR A 64 5.77 -14.09 11.10
N LEU A 65 5.93 -13.90 12.41
CA LEU A 65 5.90 -14.98 13.40
C LEU A 65 4.52 -15.62 13.50
N VAL A 66 3.49 -14.79 13.70
CA VAL A 66 2.11 -15.24 13.83
C VAL A 66 1.74 -16.03 12.59
N MET A 67 1.96 -15.48 11.41
CA MET A 67 1.54 -16.13 10.17
C MET A 67 2.22 -17.47 9.94
N ASN A 68 3.52 -17.58 10.24
CA ASN A 68 4.24 -18.85 10.14
C ASN A 68 3.66 -19.94 11.07
N GLU A 69 3.32 -19.58 12.31
CA GLU A 69 2.71 -20.54 13.23
C GLU A 69 1.28 -20.87 12.80
N THR A 70 0.47 -19.88 12.39
CA THR A 70 -0.91 -20.12 11.95
C THR A 70 -0.95 -21.04 10.72
N MET A 71 -0.08 -20.84 9.73
CA MET A 71 0.02 -21.70 8.53
C MET A 71 0.60 -23.09 8.80
N LYS A 72 1.22 -23.30 9.96
CA LYS A 72 1.77 -24.59 10.38
C LYS A 72 0.73 -25.38 11.17
N GLU A 73 -0.08 -24.70 11.97
CA GLU A 73 -1.19 -25.31 12.71
C GLU A 73 -2.41 -25.56 11.80
N ASN A 74 -2.55 -24.77 10.73
CA ASN A 74 -3.66 -24.84 9.78
C ASN A 74 -3.09 -24.85 8.36
N GLU A 75 -2.65 -26.02 7.88
CA GLU A 75 -2.01 -26.15 6.56
C GLU A 75 -2.92 -25.70 5.40
N ASP A 76 -4.24 -25.80 5.56
CA ASP A 76 -5.24 -25.41 4.56
C ASP A 76 -5.78 -23.98 4.75
N LEU A 77 -5.24 -23.19 5.69
CA LEU A 77 -5.75 -21.85 6.00
C LEU A 77 -5.68 -20.90 4.80
N LEU A 78 -4.58 -20.99 4.04
CA LEU A 78 -4.39 -20.31 2.79
C LEU A 78 -4.25 -21.34 1.69
N GLU A 79 -4.86 -21.08 0.54
CA GLU A 79 -4.71 -21.95 -0.62
C GLU A 79 -3.23 -22.01 -1.02
N THR A 80 -2.69 -23.22 -1.12
CA THR A 80 -1.36 -23.42 -1.72
C THR A 80 -1.45 -23.03 -3.21
N PRO A 81 -0.53 -22.20 -3.74
CA PRO A 81 -0.57 -21.83 -5.14
C PRO A 81 -0.48 -23.08 -6.02
N LYS A 82 -1.54 -23.37 -6.78
CA LYS A 82 -1.58 -24.52 -7.70
C LYS A 82 -0.81 -24.24 -8.99
N GLU A 83 -0.68 -22.98 -9.34
CA GLU A 83 0.10 -22.46 -10.45
C GLU A 83 1.08 -21.41 -9.91
N PRO A 84 2.19 -21.13 -10.63
CA PRO A 84 3.07 -20.03 -10.25
C PRO A 84 2.29 -18.72 -10.15
N ILE A 85 2.45 -18.01 -9.04
CA ILE A 85 1.81 -16.72 -8.77
C ILE A 85 2.89 -15.63 -8.73
N THR A 86 2.57 -14.43 -9.20
CA THR A 86 3.53 -13.33 -9.17
C THR A 86 3.66 -12.75 -7.76
N TYR A 87 4.84 -12.18 -7.47
CA TYR A 87 5.10 -11.50 -6.22
C TYR A 87 4.11 -10.35 -5.96
N GLU A 88 3.83 -9.54 -6.98
CA GLU A 88 2.83 -8.46 -6.93
C GLU A 88 1.43 -8.97 -6.57
N GLU A 89 0.94 -10.03 -7.20
CA GLU A 89 -0.39 -10.60 -6.88
C GLU A 89 -0.49 -10.97 -5.39
N VAL A 90 0.56 -11.59 -4.83
CA VAL A 90 0.58 -11.92 -3.40
C VAL A 90 0.55 -10.67 -2.54
N ILE A 91 1.38 -9.67 -2.83
CA ILE A 91 1.45 -8.44 -2.01
C ILE A 91 0.17 -7.59 -2.14
N GLN A 92 -0.58 -7.73 -3.23
CA GLN A 92 -1.83 -6.99 -3.46
C GLN A 92 -3.04 -7.65 -2.79
N GLU A 93 -3.15 -8.97 -2.86
CA GLU A 93 -4.33 -9.70 -2.38
C GLU A 93 -4.19 -10.13 -0.91
N MET A 94 -3.00 -10.62 -0.54
CA MET A 94 -2.78 -11.29 0.74
C MET A 94 -2.94 -10.38 1.97
N PRO A 95 -2.58 -9.07 1.97
CA PRO A 95 -2.79 -8.23 3.14
C PRO A 95 -4.26 -8.18 3.59
N ASN A 96 -5.21 -8.20 2.66
CA ASN A 96 -6.64 -8.20 2.98
C ASN A 96 -7.11 -9.52 3.58
N ILE A 97 -6.58 -10.63 3.08
CA ILE A 97 -6.85 -11.97 3.62
C ILE A 97 -6.30 -12.04 5.06
N ILE A 98 -5.05 -11.65 5.26
CA ILE A 98 -4.41 -11.64 6.59
C ILE A 98 -5.13 -10.69 7.55
N ARG A 99 -5.53 -9.50 7.10
CA ARG A 99 -6.34 -8.58 7.90
C ARG A 99 -7.62 -9.24 8.38
N THR A 100 -8.30 -9.97 7.51
CA THR A 100 -9.54 -10.68 7.86
C THR A 100 -9.27 -11.77 8.90
N LEU A 101 -8.20 -12.54 8.72
CA LEU A 101 -7.75 -13.57 9.67
C LEU A 101 -7.43 -12.97 11.06
N PHE A 102 -6.73 -11.84 11.10
CA PHE A 102 -6.32 -11.22 12.36
C PHE A 102 -7.42 -10.40 13.02
N LYS A 103 -8.44 -9.97 12.27
CA LYS A 103 -9.57 -9.20 12.82
C LYS A 103 -10.35 -9.99 13.88
N GLU A 104 -10.44 -11.30 13.74
CA GLU A 104 -11.11 -12.18 14.71
C GLU A 104 -10.26 -12.42 15.97
N HIS A 105 -8.95 -12.14 15.87
CA HIS A 105 -7.95 -12.40 16.90
C HIS A 105 -7.02 -11.20 17.13
N PRO A 106 -7.54 -10.03 17.51
CA PRO A 106 -6.74 -8.81 17.65
C PRO A 106 -5.57 -8.95 18.63
N GLU A 107 -5.65 -9.89 19.58
CA GLU A 107 -4.58 -10.24 20.50
C GLU A 107 -3.28 -10.69 19.80
N VAL A 108 -3.36 -11.22 18.58
CA VAL A 108 -2.17 -11.70 17.84
C VAL A 108 -1.29 -10.54 17.34
N LEU A 109 -1.84 -9.34 17.25
CA LEU A 109 -1.11 -8.12 16.88
C LEU A 109 -0.66 -7.31 18.11
N ASN A 110 -0.91 -7.82 19.32
CA ASN A 110 -0.58 -7.09 20.54
C ASN A 110 0.92 -7.16 20.86
N VAL A 111 1.69 -6.19 20.34
CA VAL A 111 3.06 -5.95 20.74
C VAL A 111 3.09 -4.86 21.80
N LYS A 112 3.34 -5.25 23.06
CA LYS A 112 3.29 -4.37 24.23
C LYS A 112 4.01 -3.03 24.03
N ILE A 113 5.25 -3.06 23.56
CA ILE A 113 6.06 -1.85 23.37
C ILE A 113 5.48 -0.93 22.29
N CYS A 114 4.94 -1.49 21.20
CA CYS A 114 4.29 -0.70 20.15
C CYS A 114 2.99 -0.05 20.66
N ASN A 115 2.24 -0.77 21.50
CA ASN A 115 1.02 -0.24 22.11
C ASN A 115 1.31 0.85 23.14
N GLU A 116 2.35 0.70 23.96
CA GLU A 116 2.83 1.73 24.87
C GLU A 116 3.23 2.99 24.08
N PHE A 117 4.01 2.83 23.01
CA PHE A 117 4.38 3.92 22.11
C PHE A 117 3.16 4.64 21.52
N ALA A 118 2.16 3.91 21.01
CA ALA A 118 0.96 4.53 20.45
C ALA A 118 0.19 5.34 21.52
N ILE A 119 0.06 4.80 22.74
CA ILE A 119 -0.59 5.51 23.86
C ILE A 119 0.19 6.78 24.25
N ASP A 120 1.52 6.72 24.24
CA ASP A 120 2.36 7.90 24.50
C ASP A 120 2.15 8.98 23.44
N VAL A 121 2.02 8.59 22.16
CA VAL A 121 1.68 9.52 21.08
C VAL A 121 0.31 10.14 21.29
N LEU A 122 -0.71 9.33 21.62
CA LEU A 122 -2.06 9.83 21.92
C LEU A 122 -2.05 10.84 23.07
N THR A 123 -1.20 10.62 24.08
CA THR A 123 -1.09 11.49 25.25
C THR A 123 -0.35 12.79 24.95
N ALA A 124 0.68 12.74 24.10
CA ALA A 124 1.54 13.87 23.79
C ALA A 124 1.05 14.75 22.63
N MET A 125 0.25 14.17 21.73
CA MET A 125 -0.21 14.75 20.47
C MET A 125 -1.74 14.71 20.36
N ASP A 126 -2.28 14.29 19.22
CA ASP A 126 -3.70 14.19 18.93
C ASP A 126 -4.14 12.76 18.58
N GLN A 127 -5.46 12.58 18.51
CA GLN A 127 -6.09 11.31 18.18
C GLN A 127 -5.79 10.88 16.74
N ASP A 128 -5.62 11.82 15.81
CA ASP A 128 -5.45 11.52 14.39
C ASP A 128 -4.10 10.84 14.15
N LEU A 129 -3.02 11.35 14.74
CA LEU A 129 -1.68 10.76 14.65
C LEU A 129 -1.63 9.38 15.32
N TYR A 130 -2.29 9.23 16.47
CA TYR A 130 -2.44 7.93 17.13
C TYR A 130 -3.11 6.89 16.23
N GLU A 131 -4.20 7.26 15.56
CA GLU A 131 -4.90 6.38 14.62
C GLU A 131 -4.01 6.01 13.43
N VAL A 132 -3.26 6.97 12.88
CA VAL A 132 -2.30 6.73 11.78
C VAL A 132 -1.22 5.73 12.18
N ILE A 133 -0.60 5.90 13.35
CA ILE A 133 0.46 5.02 13.84
C ILE A 133 -0.08 3.61 14.10
N THR A 134 -1.22 3.52 14.77
CA THR A 134 -1.85 2.23 15.09
C THR A 134 -2.22 1.46 13.82
N ASN A 135 -2.77 2.14 12.82
CA ASN A 135 -3.07 1.52 11.53
C ASN A 135 -1.78 1.09 10.82
N SER A 136 -0.75 1.94 10.77
CA SER A 136 0.54 1.59 10.16
C SER A 136 1.18 0.36 10.80
N PHE A 137 1.08 0.21 12.13
CA PHE A 137 1.56 -0.97 12.84
C PHE A 137 0.83 -2.25 12.43
N ASN A 138 -0.49 -2.21 12.33
CA ASN A 138 -1.27 -3.35 11.86
C ASN A 138 -0.91 -3.72 10.42
N GLU A 139 -0.77 -2.71 9.57
CA GLU A 139 -0.46 -2.87 8.15
C GLU A 139 0.92 -3.51 7.95
N ILE A 140 1.92 -3.01 8.66
CA ILE A 140 3.27 -3.58 8.65
C ILE A 140 3.28 -5.02 9.16
N ALA A 141 2.44 -5.36 10.14
CA ALA A 141 2.27 -6.76 10.55
C ALA A 141 1.61 -7.61 9.44
N TYR A 142 0.62 -7.08 8.72
CA TYR A 142 0.04 -7.80 7.58
C TYR A 142 1.09 -8.07 6.50
N TYR A 143 1.93 -7.09 6.17
CA TYR A 143 3.08 -7.29 5.28
C TYR A 143 4.02 -8.37 5.84
N GLY A 144 4.36 -8.31 7.13
CA GLY A 144 5.13 -9.39 7.78
C GLY A 144 4.54 -10.78 7.54
N GLY A 145 3.22 -10.91 7.64
CA GLY A 145 2.52 -12.15 7.32
C GLY A 145 2.58 -12.52 5.83
N CYS A 146 2.45 -11.56 4.91
CA CYS A 146 2.63 -11.80 3.48
C CYS A 146 4.01 -12.38 3.17
N TYR A 147 5.06 -11.83 3.77
CA TYR A 147 6.42 -12.35 3.59
C TYR A 147 6.63 -13.74 4.18
N ALA A 148 5.90 -14.10 5.25
CA ALA A 148 5.90 -15.48 5.73
C ALA A 148 5.31 -16.43 4.69
N TYR A 149 4.21 -16.03 4.04
CA TYR A 149 3.60 -16.80 2.95
C TYR A 149 4.54 -16.92 1.74
N ILE A 150 5.10 -15.81 1.27
CA ILE A 150 6.04 -15.77 0.14
C ILE A 150 7.23 -16.67 0.41
N HIS A 151 7.78 -16.64 1.62
CA HIS A 151 8.90 -17.51 1.99
C HIS A 151 8.51 -18.99 2.03
N LYS A 152 7.31 -19.32 2.53
CA LYS A 152 6.84 -20.71 2.57
C LYS A 152 6.66 -21.30 1.16
N TYR A 153 6.25 -20.49 0.19
CA TYR A 153 5.95 -20.91 -1.17
C TYR A 153 6.91 -20.32 -2.21
N GLU A 154 8.16 -20.01 -1.82
CA GLU A 154 9.14 -19.27 -2.64
C GLU A 154 9.34 -19.89 -4.03
N GLU A 155 9.31 -21.22 -4.15
CA GLU A 155 9.44 -21.95 -5.42
C GLU A 155 8.27 -21.71 -6.40
N ASN A 156 7.11 -21.30 -5.90
CA ASN A 156 5.91 -20.98 -6.67
C ASN A 156 5.75 -19.47 -6.90
N ILE A 157 6.60 -18.62 -6.31
CA ILE A 157 6.53 -17.17 -6.47
C ILE A 157 7.44 -16.72 -7.60
N ILE A 158 6.86 -16.06 -8.61
CA ILE A 158 7.62 -15.42 -9.68
C ILE A 158 7.85 -13.95 -9.29
N ARG A 159 9.10 -13.60 -9.00
CA ARG A 159 9.52 -12.19 -8.90
C ARG A 159 9.79 -11.65 -10.29
N GLU A 160 8.88 -10.85 -10.82
CA GLU A 160 9.14 -10.08 -12.04
C GLU A 160 9.83 -8.78 -11.65
N HIS A 161 11.04 -8.52 -12.16
CA HIS A 161 11.63 -7.18 -12.06
C HIS A 161 10.89 -6.22 -12.99
N LYS A 162 9.70 -5.79 -12.60
CA LYS A 162 9.04 -4.64 -13.22
C LYS A 162 9.63 -3.40 -12.57
N ASN A 163 10.75 -2.94 -13.11
CA ASN A 163 11.27 -1.59 -12.83
C ASN A 163 10.28 -0.48 -13.23
N GLU A 164 9.21 -0.84 -13.95
CA GLU A 164 8.21 0.05 -14.49
C GLU A 164 6.85 -0.66 -14.46
N LEU A 165 5.82 -0.03 -13.87
CA LEU A 165 4.44 -0.52 -13.97
C LEU A 165 3.98 -0.40 -15.44
N THR A 166 3.64 -1.52 -16.06
CA THR A 166 3.38 -1.61 -17.51
C THR A 166 1.90 -1.76 -17.90
N SER A 167 1.04 -2.12 -16.94
CA SER A 167 -0.39 -2.36 -17.19
C SER A 167 -1.26 -1.65 -16.17
N PHE A 168 -2.43 -1.21 -16.62
CA PHE A 168 -3.47 -0.68 -15.75
C PHE A 168 -4.16 -1.80 -14.96
N GLU A 169 -4.25 -3.03 -15.49
CA GLU A 169 -4.93 -4.17 -14.84
C GLU A 169 -4.27 -4.62 -13.54
N GLY A 170 -3.00 -4.26 -13.31
CA GLY A 170 -2.27 -4.48 -12.06
C GLY A 170 -2.34 -3.31 -11.08
N LEU A 171 -3.23 -2.32 -11.30
CA LEU A 171 -3.38 -1.15 -10.44
C LEU A 171 -4.12 -1.47 -9.14
N HIS A 172 -3.38 -2.02 -8.19
CA HIS A 172 -3.76 -1.97 -6.79
C HIS A 172 -2.93 -0.88 -6.11
N PHE A 173 -3.53 0.29 -5.95
CA PHE A 173 -2.93 1.30 -5.08
C PHE A 173 -3.09 0.82 -3.66
N LEU A 174 -1.95 0.69 -3.00
CA LEU A 174 -1.85 0.69 -1.55
C LEU A 174 -1.08 1.97 -1.21
N THR A 175 -1.74 3.14 -1.36
CA THR A 175 -1.26 4.38 -0.73
C THR A 175 -1.92 4.52 0.65
N PRO A 176 -1.41 5.38 1.57
CA PRO A 176 -1.61 5.12 2.98
C PRO A 176 -3.05 5.30 3.48
N GLN A 177 -3.92 5.89 2.68
CA GLN A 177 -5.34 6.06 2.98
C GLN A 177 -6.24 5.46 1.94
N VAL A 178 -5.74 5.08 0.75
CA VAL A 178 -6.57 4.65 -0.38
C VAL A 178 -6.26 3.23 -0.84
N TYR A 179 -7.29 2.39 -0.95
CA TYR A 179 -7.27 1.16 -1.75
C TYR A 179 -8.09 1.34 -3.02
N MET A 180 -7.74 0.60 -4.07
CA MET A 180 -8.43 0.65 -5.35
C MET A 180 -9.15 -0.65 -5.68
N TYR A 181 -10.34 -0.51 -6.25
CA TYR A 181 -11.12 -1.62 -6.75
C TYR A 181 -11.50 -1.38 -8.21
N GLN A 182 -11.03 -2.27 -9.10
CA GLN A 182 -11.47 -2.26 -10.48
C GLN A 182 -12.95 -2.63 -10.53
N LYS A 183 -13.77 -1.81 -11.18
CA LYS A 183 -15.16 -2.19 -11.42
C LYS A 183 -15.24 -3.25 -12.51
N PRO A 184 -15.80 -4.44 -12.22
CA PRO A 184 -16.12 -5.40 -13.27
C PRO A 184 -17.32 -4.86 -14.06
N ASN A 185 -17.15 -4.74 -15.37
CA ASN A 185 -18.03 -4.08 -16.35
C ASN A 185 -17.80 -2.57 -16.51
N ASP A 186 -17.14 -2.21 -17.61
CA ASP A 186 -17.69 -1.30 -18.61
C ASP A 186 -16.75 -1.24 -19.82
N GLU A 187 -17.21 -0.61 -20.90
CA GLU A 187 -16.42 -0.18 -22.07
C GLU A 187 -15.21 0.72 -21.71
N SER A 188 -15.00 1.03 -20.42
CA SER A 188 -13.87 1.81 -19.91
C SER A 188 -13.24 1.14 -18.70
N LEU A 189 -11.92 1.23 -18.59
CA LEU A 189 -11.18 0.66 -17.48
C LEU A 189 -11.29 1.63 -16.30
N THR A 190 -12.17 1.30 -15.35
CA THR A 190 -12.51 2.16 -14.22
C THR A 190 -12.09 1.54 -12.90
N TYR A 191 -11.39 2.32 -12.10
CA TYR A 191 -10.99 2.00 -10.74
C TYR A 191 -11.62 2.99 -9.77
N GLU A 192 -12.30 2.47 -8.76
CA GLU A 192 -12.82 3.28 -7.66
C GLU A 192 -11.80 3.30 -6.52
N LEU A 193 -11.59 4.49 -5.96
CA LEU A 193 -10.73 4.73 -4.81
C LEU A 193 -11.57 4.69 -3.54
N TYR A 194 -11.12 3.95 -2.53
CA TYR A 194 -11.79 3.86 -1.24
C TYR A 194 -10.81 4.04 -0.10
N GLY A 195 -11.27 4.61 1.00
CA GLY A 195 -10.48 4.75 2.20
C GLY A 195 -10.30 3.42 2.92
N TRP A 196 -9.11 3.11 3.41
CA TRP A 196 -8.89 1.87 4.18
C TRP A 196 -8.51 2.11 5.64
N ALA A 197 -8.17 3.34 6.04
CA ALA A 197 -7.62 3.66 7.36
C ALA A 197 -8.41 4.76 8.09
N GLY A 198 -8.48 4.67 9.42
CA GLY A 198 -9.10 5.68 10.30
C GLY A 198 -10.61 5.57 10.42
N SER A 199 -11.15 6.05 11.56
CA SER A 199 -12.60 6.01 11.84
C SER A 199 -13.43 6.85 10.85
N ILE A 200 -12.81 7.85 10.22
CA ILE A 200 -13.45 8.80 9.29
C ILE A 200 -13.46 8.25 7.85
N LEU A 201 -12.37 7.63 7.37
CA LEU A 201 -12.21 7.28 5.95
C LEU A 201 -12.49 5.81 5.63
N ASN A 202 -12.63 4.94 6.62
CA ASN A 202 -12.79 3.49 6.39
C ASN A 202 -13.98 3.16 5.47
N ASN A 203 -13.66 2.51 4.33
CA ASN A 203 -14.54 2.18 3.22
C ASN A 203 -15.29 3.37 2.59
N GLN A 204 -14.88 4.60 2.88
CA GLN A 204 -15.45 5.78 2.24
C GLN A 204 -14.96 5.87 0.80
N TRP A 205 -15.82 6.22 -0.15
CA TRP A 205 -15.37 6.50 -1.51
C TRP A 205 -14.52 7.77 -1.53
N LEU A 206 -13.28 7.65 -2.00
CA LEU A 206 -12.29 8.73 -2.02
C LEU A 206 -11.97 9.22 -3.43
N GLY A 207 -12.64 8.69 -4.46
CA GLY A 207 -12.39 9.11 -5.82
C GLY A 207 -12.49 8.00 -6.86
N ARG A 208 -12.08 8.31 -8.08
CA ARG A 208 -12.11 7.42 -9.23
C ARG A 208 -10.96 7.70 -10.16
N VAL A 209 -10.39 6.65 -10.72
CA VAL A 209 -9.50 6.72 -11.88
C VAL A 209 -10.20 6.03 -13.04
N GLN A 210 -10.47 6.75 -14.11
CA GLN A 210 -11.10 6.22 -15.31
C GLN A 210 -10.17 6.41 -16.51
N PHE A 211 -9.89 5.31 -17.18
CA PHE A 211 -9.23 5.31 -18.48
C PHE A 211 -10.29 5.06 -19.53
N ASN A 212 -10.43 6.00 -20.48
CA ASN A 212 -11.31 5.81 -21.63
C ASN A 212 -10.50 5.20 -22.78
N PRO A 213 -10.61 3.89 -23.05
CA PRO A 213 -9.90 3.25 -24.16
C PRO A 213 -10.49 3.62 -25.53
N PHE A 214 -11.60 4.35 -25.58
CA PHE A 214 -12.25 4.72 -26.82
C PHE A 214 -11.97 6.17 -27.23
N LYS A 215 -11.16 6.35 -28.27
CA LYS A 215 -11.69 6.74 -29.59
C LYS A 215 -10.65 6.64 -30.71
N LYS A 216 -11.21 6.65 -31.93
CA LYS A 216 -10.69 6.28 -33.25
C LYS A 216 -9.24 6.72 -33.53
N ASP A 217 -8.58 5.97 -34.42
CA ASP A 217 -7.23 6.22 -34.95
C ASP A 217 -6.88 7.71 -35.02
N GLY A 218 -5.86 8.12 -34.24
CA GLY A 218 -5.30 9.47 -34.23
C GLY A 218 -5.59 10.31 -32.98
N ASP A 219 -6.51 9.91 -32.10
CA ASP A 219 -6.86 10.70 -30.92
C ASP A 219 -6.01 10.39 -29.67
N SER A 220 -5.88 11.43 -28.83
CA SER A 220 -5.13 11.43 -27.57
C SER A 220 -5.81 10.56 -26.50
N LEU A 221 -5.02 9.88 -25.68
CA LEU A 221 -5.53 9.08 -24.55
C LEU A 221 -6.02 10.04 -23.46
N LEU A 222 -7.22 9.79 -22.93
CA LEU A 222 -7.77 10.57 -21.81
C LEU A 222 -7.79 9.71 -20.55
N ALA A 223 -7.10 10.19 -19.51
CA ALA A 223 -7.23 9.67 -18.16
C ALA A 223 -7.95 10.71 -17.29
N GLU A 224 -9.01 10.30 -16.61
CA GLU A 224 -9.75 11.13 -15.68
C GLU A 224 -9.46 10.65 -14.26
N ILE A 225 -8.90 11.54 -13.44
CA ILE A 225 -8.51 11.26 -12.07
C ILE A 225 -9.32 12.18 -11.15
N MET A 226 -10.19 11.59 -10.35
CA MET A 226 -10.99 12.28 -9.35
C MET A 226 -10.48 11.88 -7.97
N LEU A 227 -9.98 12.83 -7.17
CA LEU A 227 -9.47 12.57 -5.81
C LEU A 227 -10.23 13.42 -4.80
N SER A 228 -10.69 12.83 -3.70
CA SER A 228 -11.41 13.53 -2.63
C SER A 228 -10.50 14.46 -1.85
N ASP A 229 -11.00 15.62 -1.42
CA ASP A 229 -10.42 16.53 -0.41
C ASP A 229 -9.96 15.85 0.88
N LEU A 230 -10.56 14.70 1.21
CA LEU A 230 -10.20 13.88 2.36
C LEU A 230 -8.84 13.18 2.22
N ILE A 231 -8.31 13.02 1.01
CA ILE A 231 -6.97 12.47 0.79
C ILE A 231 -5.94 13.57 1.07
N ALA A 232 -4.90 13.25 1.85
CA ALA A 232 -3.76 14.12 2.10
C ALA A 232 -3.13 14.64 0.78
N ALA A 233 -2.78 15.93 0.72
CA ALA A 233 -2.28 16.54 -0.52
C ALA A 233 -0.99 15.89 -1.06
N ALA A 234 -0.08 15.46 -0.18
CA ALA A 234 1.12 14.73 -0.60
C ALA A 234 0.77 13.37 -1.23
N GLU A 235 -0.19 12.64 -0.65
CA GLU A 235 -0.67 11.36 -1.15
C GLU A 235 -1.39 11.52 -2.50
N LYS A 236 -2.18 12.59 -2.68
CA LYS A 236 -2.77 12.92 -3.99
C LYS A 236 -1.70 13.05 -5.07
N ASN A 237 -0.61 13.75 -4.78
CA ASN A 237 0.49 13.95 -5.72
C ASN A 237 1.21 12.63 -6.04
N GLU A 238 1.37 11.75 -5.06
CA GLU A 238 1.92 10.40 -5.28
C GLU A 238 0.99 9.54 -6.15
N ILE A 239 -0.31 9.54 -5.86
CA ILE A 239 -1.33 8.84 -6.67
C ILE A 239 -1.26 9.32 -8.12
N ILE A 240 -1.31 10.64 -8.34
CA ILE A 240 -1.24 11.23 -9.68
C ILE A 240 0.07 10.83 -10.37
N SER A 241 1.23 10.97 -9.70
CA SER A 241 2.54 10.67 -10.29
C SER A 241 2.68 9.21 -10.70
N LEU A 242 2.09 8.29 -9.93
CA LEU A 242 2.11 6.88 -10.24
C LEU A 242 1.22 6.57 -11.46
N ILE A 243 0.01 7.12 -11.51
CA ILE A 243 -0.89 7.03 -12.69
C ILE A 243 -0.18 7.58 -13.94
N MET A 244 0.49 8.73 -13.82
CA MET A 244 1.26 9.36 -14.89
C MET A 244 2.37 8.46 -15.44
N ASN A 245 3.13 7.80 -14.56
CA ASN A 245 4.23 6.93 -14.96
C ASN A 245 3.72 5.69 -15.71
N ILE A 246 2.61 5.11 -15.25
CA ILE A 246 1.97 3.98 -15.94
C ILE A 246 1.51 4.39 -17.33
N LEU A 247 0.78 5.51 -17.41
CA LEU A 247 0.32 6.08 -18.68
C LEU A 247 1.48 6.26 -19.67
N LYS A 248 2.62 6.75 -19.19
CA LYS A 248 3.83 6.93 -20.01
C LYS A 248 4.44 5.60 -20.46
N ASN A 249 4.48 4.60 -19.60
CA ASN A 249 5.13 3.32 -19.90
C ASN A 249 4.25 2.44 -20.79
N THR A 250 2.95 2.37 -20.53
CA THR A 250 2.00 1.64 -21.38
C THR A 250 1.91 2.25 -22.79
N THR A 251 2.01 3.58 -22.93
CA THR A 251 2.04 4.22 -24.27
C THR A 251 3.34 4.01 -25.02
N LYS A 252 4.49 4.01 -24.33
CA LYS A 252 5.78 3.63 -24.92
C LYS A 252 5.80 2.20 -25.44
N VAL A 253 5.23 1.26 -24.69
CA VAL A 253 5.11 -0.15 -25.12
C VAL A 253 4.19 -0.30 -26.34
N ALA A 254 3.22 0.60 -26.51
CA ALA A 254 2.28 0.61 -27.62
C ALA A 254 2.75 1.38 -28.87
N ASP A 255 4.02 1.81 -28.92
CA ASP A 255 4.72 2.38 -30.09
C ASP A 255 3.98 3.54 -30.81
N ASN A 256 3.18 4.31 -30.07
CA ASN A 256 2.43 5.44 -30.61
C ASN A 256 2.75 6.73 -29.85
N GLU A 257 3.28 7.73 -30.55
CA GLU A 257 3.36 9.13 -30.08
C GLU A 257 1.93 9.65 -29.84
N LYS A 258 1.38 9.39 -28.66
CA LYS A 258 0.05 9.87 -28.25
C LYS A 258 0.21 10.91 -27.16
N THR A 259 -0.42 12.07 -27.36
CA THR A 259 -0.63 13.03 -26.28
C THR A 259 -1.60 12.41 -25.28
N ILE A 260 -1.33 12.57 -23.99
CA ILE A 260 -2.22 12.11 -22.91
C ILE A 260 -2.81 13.35 -22.26
N PHE A 261 -4.14 13.45 -22.27
CA PHE A 261 -4.87 14.46 -21.52
C PHE A 261 -5.25 13.90 -20.16
N ILE A 262 -5.00 14.69 -19.12
CA ILE A 262 -5.27 14.28 -17.75
C ILE A 262 -6.13 15.34 -17.11
N ASN A 263 -7.38 14.96 -16.86
CA ASN A 263 -8.30 15.79 -16.12
C ASN A 263 -8.20 15.38 -14.65
N HIS A 264 -7.67 16.28 -13.82
CA HIS A 264 -7.65 16.09 -12.37
C HIS A 264 -8.78 16.89 -11.74
N PHE A 265 -9.61 16.21 -10.95
CA PHE A 265 -10.72 16.80 -10.22
C PHE A 265 -10.51 16.60 -8.73
N ASN A 266 -10.54 17.69 -7.96
CA ASN A 266 -10.64 17.60 -6.52
C ASN A 266 -12.13 17.51 -6.14
N VAL A 267 -12.54 16.40 -5.53
CA VAL A 267 -13.92 16.19 -5.10
C VAL A 267 -14.04 16.69 -3.67
N SER A 268 -14.69 17.84 -3.49
CA SER A 268 -15.04 18.36 -2.17
C SER A 268 -16.27 17.64 -1.64
N THR A 269 -16.28 17.27 -0.35
CA THR A 269 -17.52 16.86 0.37
C THR A 269 -18.61 17.95 0.36
N THR A 270 -18.26 19.17 -0.06
CA THR A 270 -19.17 20.28 -0.36
C THR A 270 -19.23 20.57 -1.87
N ASN A 271 -19.90 19.72 -2.66
CA ASN A 271 -20.50 19.99 -3.99
C ASN A 271 -19.81 21.01 -4.94
N THR A 272 -18.49 21.06 -5.00
CA THR A 272 -17.78 22.03 -5.86
C THR A 272 -16.64 21.34 -6.58
N TYR A 273 -16.73 21.30 -7.91
CA TYR A 273 -15.71 20.79 -8.81
C TYR A 273 -14.71 21.92 -9.14
N VAL A 274 -13.43 21.68 -8.91
CA VAL A 274 -12.34 22.53 -9.44
C VAL A 274 -11.66 21.76 -10.57
N ILE A 275 -11.58 22.37 -11.76
CA ILE A 275 -10.99 21.79 -12.96
C ILE A 275 -9.61 22.40 -13.16
N GLU A 276 -8.56 21.59 -13.11
CA GLU A 276 -7.20 21.97 -13.51
C GLU A 276 -6.73 21.06 -14.65
N ASN A 277 -6.40 21.66 -15.80
CA ASN A 277 -5.95 20.92 -16.99
C ASN A 277 -4.42 20.95 -17.06
N VAL A 278 -3.77 19.79 -17.08
CA VAL A 278 -2.32 19.67 -17.29
C VAL A 278 -2.06 18.82 -18.53
N ALA A 279 -1.33 19.37 -19.50
CA ALA A 279 -0.88 18.65 -20.69
C ALA A 279 0.52 18.07 -20.45
N VAL A 280 0.71 16.77 -20.71
CA VAL A 280 2.02 16.12 -20.62
C VAL A 280 2.42 15.57 -21.98
N GLN A 281 3.53 16.09 -22.52
CA GLN A 281 4.17 15.55 -23.72
C GLN A 281 5.17 14.46 -23.32
N ALA A 282 4.96 13.23 -23.78
CA ALA A 282 5.98 12.20 -23.71
C ALA A 282 7.00 12.44 -24.84
N LYS A 283 8.29 12.54 -24.48
CA LYS A 283 9.42 12.48 -25.43
C LYS A 283 9.99 11.07 -25.47
#